data_AF-A0A7Y3XU89-F1
#
_entry.id   AF-A0A7Y3XU89-F1
#
_cell.length_a   1.000
_cell.length_b   1.000
_cell.length_c   1.000
_cell.angle_alpha   90.00
_cell.angle_beta   90.00
_cell.angle_gamma   90.00
#
_symmetry.space_group_name_H-M   'P 1'
#
loop_
_entity.id
_entity.type
_entity.pdbx_description
1 polymer ?
#
loop_
_entity_poly.entity_id
_entity_poly.type
_entity_poly.pdbx_seq_one_letter_code
_entity_poly.pdbx_strand_id
1 'polypeptide(L)'
;MFDVPKTIMANSNSLREEVLRHIYSEGVFRFLQLRDLVSSPRLADHLLEYIDTDGLVLVGDSFLNHQICCGECERSTYAISLDRWQAVKDRVRFALDRAESNEGAICIQVWPFDPSSLSLQALSIAVSVSYSDLELQNQPKTAEAINMLVDRCLNEWNEGM
;
A
#
# COMPACT_ATOMS: atom_id res chain seq x y z
N MET A 1 -6.21 -29.41 14.81
CA MET A 1 -5.10 -28.89 13.99
C MET A 1 -5.50 -27.49 13.63
N PHE A 2 -4.89 -26.48 14.27
CA PHE A 2 -5.17 -25.09 13.93
C PHE A 2 -4.48 -24.86 12.59
N ASP A 3 -5.27 -24.74 11.54
CA ASP A 3 -4.78 -24.37 10.22
C ASP A 3 -4.26 -22.94 10.37
N VAL A 4 -2.93 -22.78 10.44
CA VAL A 4 -2.32 -21.45 10.48
C VAL A 4 -2.63 -20.85 9.12
N PRO A 5 -3.33 -19.70 9.02
CA PRO A 5 -3.64 -19.12 7.74
C PRO A 5 -2.33 -18.90 7.00
N LYS A 6 -2.17 -19.56 5.85
CA LYS A 6 -1.01 -19.38 5.01
C LYS A 6 -1.01 -17.92 4.59
N THR A 7 -0.02 -17.15 5.03
CA THR A 7 0.14 -15.76 4.57
C THR A 7 0.16 -15.74 3.05
N ILE A 8 -0.68 -14.90 2.44
CA ILE A 8 -0.80 -14.78 1.00
C ILE A 8 -0.20 -13.46 0.51
N MET A 9 0.33 -13.48 -0.71
CA MET A 9 0.82 -12.28 -1.36
C MET A 9 -0.35 -11.42 -1.85
N ALA A 10 -0.17 -10.10 -1.82
CA ALA A 10 -1.18 -9.15 -2.30
C ALA A 10 -1.45 -9.22 -3.82
N ASN A 11 -0.61 -9.90 -4.60
CA ASN A 11 -0.85 -10.20 -6.02
C ASN A 11 -1.35 -11.63 -6.28
N SER A 12 -1.78 -12.36 -5.24
CA SER A 12 -2.31 -13.70 -5.41
C SER A 12 -3.64 -13.68 -6.17
N ASN A 13 -3.80 -14.61 -7.12
CA ASN A 13 -5.08 -14.82 -7.81
C ASN A 13 -6.22 -15.22 -6.86
N SER A 14 -5.88 -15.76 -5.68
CA SER A 14 -6.84 -16.17 -4.65
C SER A 14 -7.09 -15.09 -3.60
N LEU A 15 -6.57 -13.87 -3.77
CA LEU A 15 -6.62 -12.81 -2.75
C LEU A 15 -8.05 -12.54 -2.30
N ARG A 16 -8.98 -12.37 -3.25
CA ARG A 16 -10.37 -12.06 -2.96
C ARG A 16 -11.02 -13.17 -2.14
N GLU A 17 -10.91 -14.42 -2.59
CA GLU A 17 -11.57 -15.56 -1.94
C GLU A 17 -11.03 -15.78 -0.53
N GLU A 18 -9.72 -15.65 -0.34
CA GLU A 18 -9.10 -15.85 0.96
C GLU A 18 -9.43 -14.72 1.94
N VAL A 19 -9.44 -13.47 1.47
CA VAL A 19 -9.83 -12.31 2.29
C VAL A 19 -11.30 -12.41 2.72
N LEU A 20 -12.22 -12.67 1.78
CA LEU A 20 -13.65 -12.80 2.12
C LEU A 20 -13.94 -14.00 3.04
N ARG A 21 -13.13 -15.07 2.96
CA ARG A 21 -13.29 -16.25 3.82
C ARG A 21 -12.82 -16.02 5.26
N HIS A 22 -11.75 -15.24 5.45
CA HIS A 22 -11.06 -15.13 6.73
C HIS A 22 -11.28 -13.81 7.46
N ILE A 23 -11.73 -12.76 6.77
CA ILE A 23 -11.98 -11.45 7.36
C ILE A 23 -13.48 -11.31 7.67
N TYR A 24 -13.83 -11.40 8.95
CA TYR A 24 -15.21 -11.33 9.44
C TYR A 24 -15.42 -10.24 10.51
N SER A 25 -14.35 -9.65 11.04
CA SER A 25 -14.44 -8.58 12.03
C SER A 25 -14.69 -7.22 11.36
N GLU A 26 -14.93 -6.18 12.15
CA GLU A 26 -15.11 -4.79 11.68
C GLU A 26 -14.07 -3.84 12.30
N GLY A 27 -13.87 -2.68 11.67
CA GLY A 27 -12.97 -1.64 12.15
C GLY A 27 -11.54 -2.11 12.38
N VAL A 28 -10.90 -1.69 13.46
CA VAL A 28 -9.46 -1.95 13.73
C VAL A 28 -9.11 -3.45 13.69
N PHE A 29 -9.99 -4.32 14.18
CA PHE A 29 -9.73 -5.77 14.18
C PHE A 29 -9.69 -6.34 12.75
N ARG A 30 -10.43 -5.75 11.81
CA ARG A 30 -10.46 -6.15 10.40
C ARG A 30 -9.11 -5.92 9.74
N PHE A 31 -8.54 -4.74 9.98
CA PHE A 31 -7.21 -4.41 9.49
C PHE A 31 -6.12 -5.31 10.08
N LEU A 32 -6.18 -5.62 11.38
CA LEU A 32 -5.23 -6.53 12.01
C LEU A 32 -5.32 -7.93 11.42
N GLN A 33 -6.53 -8.48 11.26
CA GLN A 33 -6.73 -9.76 10.58
C GLN A 33 -6.20 -9.75 9.14
N LEU A 34 -6.37 -8.63 8.43
CA LEU A 34 -5.85 -8.49 7.08
C LEU A 34 -4.32 -8.54 7.04
N ARG A 35 -3.63 -7.91 8.01
CA ARG A 35 -2.16 -7.96 8.12
C ARG A 35 -1.62 -9.32 8.52
N ASP A 36 -2.39 -10.09 9.30
CA ASP A 36 -2.02 -11.47 9.63
C ASP A 36 -2.19 -12.40 8.42
N LEU A 37 -3.13 -12.09 7.52
CA LEU A 37 -3.45 -12.89 6.34
C LEU A 37 -2.61 -12.52 5.11
N VAL A 38 -2.41 -11.23 4.84
CA VAL A 38 -1.81 -10.71 3.61
C VAL A 38 -0.46 -10.07 3.90
N SER A 39 0.59 -10.53 3.22
CA SER A 39 1.92 -9.97 3.36
C SER A 39 2.01 -8.57 2.75
N SER A 40 2.72 -7.67 3.44
CA SER A 40 3.09 -6.36 2.89
C SER A 40 3.86 -6.51 1.57
N PRO A 41 3.49 -5.78 0.50
CA PRO A 41 4.25 -5.74 -0.72
C PRO A 41 5.45 -4.78 -0.63
N ARG A 42 5.53 -3.92 0.39
CA ARG A 42 6.56 -2.87 0.47
C ARG A 42 7.88 -3.46 0.97
N LEU A 43 8.87 -3.53 0.08
CA LEU A 43 10.22 -4.04 0.37
C LEU A 43 11.15 -2.94 0.90
N ALA A 44 11.07 -1.75 0.29
CA ALA A 44 11.97 -0.64 0.58
C ALA A 44 11.37 0.69 0.11
N ASP A 45 11.86 1.77 0.71
CA ASP A 45 11.47 3.13 0.40
C ASP A 45 12.67 4.00 0.04
N HIS A 46 12.53 4.74 -1.05
CA HIS A 46 13.54 5.66 -1.54
C HIS A 46 12.95 7.06 -1.72
N LEU A 47 13.59 8.05 -1.11
CA LEU A 47 13.23 9.45 -1.30
C LEU A 47 14.08 10.02 -2.43
N LEU A 48 13.44 10.51 -3.48
CA LEU A 48 14.09 10.98 -4.70
C LEU A 48 13.78 12.47 -4.92
N GLU A 49 14.75 13.18 -5.46
CA GLU A 49 14.53 14.56 -5.92
C GLU A 49 13.70 14.58 -7.21
N TYR A 50 13.93 13.60 -8.08
CA TYR A 50 13.22 13.46 -9.35
C TYR A 50 13.27 12.03 -9.85
N ILE A 51 12.16 11.60 -10.44
CA ILE A 51 12.03 10.38 -11.24
C ILE A 51 10.90 10.61 -12.24
N ASP A 52 11.02 10.00 -13.41
CA ASP A 52 9.88 9.91 -14.33
C ASP A 52 8.79 9.04 -13.70
N THR A 53 7.63 9.64 -13.45
CA THR A 53 6.49 8.98 -12.82
C THR A 53 5.57 8.30 -13.84
N ASP A 54 5.87 8.38 -15.14
CA ASP A 54 5.05 7.74 -16.16
C ASP A 54 4.99 6.21 -15.95
N GLY A 55 3.77 5.68 -15.97
CA GLY A 55 3.49 4.28 -15.67
C GLY A 55 3.86 3.83 -14.25
N LEU A 56 4.10 4.74 -13.29
CA LEU A 56 4.16 4.38 -11.86
C LEU A 56 2.76 4.41 -11.24
N VAL A 57 2.55 3.62 -10.20
CA VAL A 57 1.24 3.51 -9.52
C VAL A 57 1.26 4.32 -8.24
N LEU A 58 0.26 5.18 -8.03
CA LEU A 58 0.13 5.95 -6.80
C LEU A 58 -0.17 5.01 -5.62
N VAL A 59 0.57 5.12 -4.52
CA VAL A 59 0.40 4.31 -3.30
C VAL A 59 0.57 5.16 -2.04
N GLY A 60 0.52 4.55 -0.86
CA GLY A 60 0.70 5.23 0.43
C GLY A 60 -0.32 6.36 0.63
N ASP A 61 0.11 7.45 1.26
CA ASP A 61 -0.79 8.54 1.65
C ASP A 61 -1.39 9.26 0.45
N SER A 62 -0.69 9.29 -0.68
CA SER A 62 -1.21 9.88 -1.91
C SER A 62 -2.37 9.07 -2.47
N PHE A 63 -2.28 7.73 -2.39
CA PHE A 63 -3.39 6.85 -2.75
C PHE A 63 -4.54 6.96 -1.73
N LEU A 64 -4.26 6.91 -0.43
CA LEU A 64 -5.29 7.07 0.60
C LEU A 64 -6.04 8.39 0.45
N ASN A 65 -5.33 9.48 0.19
CA ASN A 65 -5.95 10.78 0.01
C ASN A 65 -6.81 10.83 -1.26
N HIS A 66 -6.34 10.25 -2.37
CA HIS A 66 -7.14 10.13 -3.59
C HIS A 66 -8.41 9.29 -3.38
N GLN A 67 -8.36 8.29 -2.50
CA GLN A 67 -9.46 7.35 -2.28
C GLN A 67 -10.47 7.80 -1.22
N ILE A 68 -10.01 8.38 -0.11
CA ILE A 68 -10.80 8.65 1.10
C ILE A 68 -10.76 10.13 1.51
N CYS A 69 -9.99 10.98 0.81
CA CYS A 69 -9.82 12.41 1.13
C CYS A 69 -9.37 12.64 2.59
N CYS A 70 -8.34 11.92 3.03
CA CYS A 70 -7.90 11.93 4.42
C CYS A 70 -7.03 13.14 4.83
N GLY A 71 -6.71 14.08 3.93
CA GLY A 71 -6.08 15.35 4.25
C GLY A 71 -4.98 15.79 3.27
N GLU A 72 -4.09 16.66 3.72
CA GLU A 72 -2.93 17.09 2.92
C GLU A 72 -1.91 15.95 2.82
N CYS A 73 -1.45 15.68 1.60
CA CYS A 73 -0.39 14.72 1.36
C CYS A 73 0.94 15.48 1.24
N GLU A 74 1.81 15.35 2.23
CA GLU A 74 3.08 16.10 2.26
C GLU A 74 3.97 15.77 1.05
N ARG A 75 3.91 14.53 0.55
CA ARG A 75 4.75 14.04 -0.55
C ARG A 75 4.03 13.01 -1.40
N SER A 76 4.21 13.11 -2.72
CA SER A 76 3.71 12.09 -3.65
C SER A 76 4.45 10.77 -3.46
N THR A 77 3.70 9.69 -3.28
CA THR A 77 4.23 8.34 -3.09
C THR A 77 3.79 7.42 -4.22
N TYR A 78 4.74 6.78 -4.90
CA TYR A 78 4.49 5.84 -5.98
C TYR A 78 5.12 4.48 -5.70
N ALA A 79 4.52 3.41 -6.20
CA ALA A 79 5.09 2.09 -6.21
C ALA A 79 5.74 1.77 -7.55
N ILE A 80 6.83 1.01 -7.48
CA ILE A 80 7.58 0.48 -8.62
C ILE A 80 7.90 -0.99 -8.36
N SER A 81 7.89 -1.81 -9.42
CA SER A 81 8.36 -3.20 -9.29
C SER A 81 9.86 -3.26 -9.00
N LEU A 82 10.29 -4.29 -8.29
CA LEU A 82 11.69 -4.54 -8.00
C LEU A 82 12.54 -4.61 -9.28
N ASP A 83 12.05 -5.29 -10.31
CA ASP A 83 12.75 -5.41 -11.59
C ASP A 83 12.94 -4.05 -12.27
N ARG A 84 11.89 -3.22 -12.31
CA ARG A 84 11.97 -1.88 -12.88
C ARG A 84 12.87 -0.97 -12.04
N TRP A 85 12.81 -1.08 -10.71
CA TRP A 85 13.69 -0.34 -9.81
C TRP A 85 15.17 -0.67 -10.04
N GLN A 86 15.53 -1.94 -10.16
CA GLN A 86 16.91 -2.36 -10.43
C GLN A 86 17.45 -1.77 -11.74
N ALA A 87 16.59 -1.57 -12.74
CA ALA A 87 16.98 -0.99 -14.03
C ALA A 87 17.21 0.54 -13.98
N VAL A 88 16.57 1.25 -13.04
CA VAL A 88 16.59 2.73 -12.99
C VAL A 88 17.36 3.32 -11.80
N LYS A 89 17.61 2.54 -10.73
CA LYS A 89 18.19 3.03 -9.47
C LYS A 89 19.54 3.75 -9.62
N ASP A 90 20.35 3.38 -10.62
CA ASP A 90 21.66 3.98 -10.86
C ASP A 90 21.59 5.30 -11.65
N ARG A 91 20.37 5.68 -12.10
CA ARG A 91 20.10 6.87 -12.93
C ARG A 91 19.26 7.92 -12.20
N VAL A 92 18.83 7.64 -10.98
CA VAL A 92 18.01 8.57 -10.17
C VAL A 92 18.86 9.32 -9.17
N ARG A 93 18.38 10.49 -8.76
CA ARG A 93 19.01 11.30 -7.72
C ARG A 93 18.22 11.15 -6.42
N PHE A 94 18.87 10.59 -5.41
CA PHE A 94 18.32 10.49 -4.06
C PHE A 94 18.32 11.87 -3.38
N ALA A 95 17.29 12.14 -2.59
CA ALA A 95 17.26 13.32 -1.73
C ALA A 95 18.31 13.16 -0.61
N LEU A 96 19.09 14.22 -0.37
CA LEU A 96 20.21 14.21 0.56
C LEU A 96 19.81 14.08 2.03
N ASP A 97 18.60 14.51 2.40
CA ASP A 97 18.08 14.39 3.76
C ASP A 97 16.56 14.13 3.77
N ARG A 98 16.10 13.27 4.67
CA ARG A 98 14.67 13.01 4.92
C ARG A 98 14.01 14.16 5.70
N ALA A 99 14.78 14.89 6.51
CA ALA A 99 14.30 16.00 7.33
C ALA A 99 14.24 17.33 6.57
N GLU A 100 15.13 17.54 5.61
CA GLU A 100 15.25 18.79 4.83
C GLU A 100 14.80 18.64 3.38
N SER A 101 14.18 17.52 3.00
CA SER A 101 13.76 17.31 1.61
C SER A 101 12.81 18.43 1.18
N ASN A 102 13.23 19.21 0.20
CA ASN A 102 12.48 20.32 -0.38
C ASN A 102 11.03 19.93 -0.72
N GLU A 103 10.14 20.93 -0.72
CA GLU A 103 8.84 20.87 -1.40
C GLU A 103 9.05 20.24 -2.80
N GLY A 104 8.53 19.02 -3.01
CA GLY A 104 8.64 18.30 -4.28
C GLY A 104 9.41 16.97 -4.27
N ALA A 105 9.97 16.53 -3.13
CA ALA A 105 10.55 15.19 -3.04
C ALA A 105 9.48 14.09 -3.25
N ILE A 106 9.85 13.04 -4.00
CA ILE A 106 8.97 11.91 -4.34
C ILE A 106 9.41 10.69 -3.55
N CYS A 107 8.46 10.00 -2.91
CA CYS A 107 8.70 8.72 -2.28
C CYS A 107 8.43 7.58 -3.26
N ILE A 108 9.38 6.68 -3.43
CA ILE A 108 9.24 5.45 -4.21
C ILE A 108 9.25 4.25 -3.29
N GLN A 109 8.15 3.50 -3.28
CA GLN A 109 8.04 2.19 -2.66
C GLN A 109 8.39 1.09 -3.66
N VAL A 110 9.33 0.23 -3.32
CA VAL A 110 9.73 -0.92 -4.15
C VAL A 110 8.93 -2.14 -3.75
N TRP A 111 8.23 -2.74 -4.71
CA TRP A 111 7.35 -3.90 -4.50
C TRP A 111 7.90 -5.15 -5.23
N PRO A 112 7.64 -6.38 -4.76
CA PRO A 112 8.18 -7.60 -5.37
C PRO A 112 7.51 -7.98 -6.70
N PHE A 113 6.45 -7.27 -7.10
CA PHE A 113 5.72 -7.48 -8.33
C PHE A 113 5.29 -6.12 -8.93
N ASP A 114 4.77 -6.14 -10.16
CA ASP A 114 4.27 -4.93 -10.82
C ASP A 114 2.95 -4.45 -10.17
N PRO A 115 2.93 -3.28 -9.50
CA PRO A 115 1.73 -2.76 -8.88
C PRO A 115 0.61 -2.48 -9.90
N SER A 116 0.95 -2.21 -11.16
CA SER A 116 -0.03 -1.90 -12.22
C SER A 116 -0.82 -3.13 -12.66
N SER A 117 -0.36 -4.33 -12.29
CA SER A 117 -1.08 -5.58 -12.53
C SER A 117 -2.26 -5.81 -11.59
N LEU A 118 -2.37 -5.03 -10.50
CA LEU A 118 -3.45 -5.18 -9.53
C LEU A 118 -4.73 -4.47 -9.98
N SER A 119 -5.88 -5.08 -9.69
CA SER A 119 -7.16 -4.35 -9.71
C SER A 119 -7.18 -3.28 -8.61
N LEU A 120 -8.07 -2.30 -8.73
CA LEU A 120 -8.19 -1.24 -7.72
C LEU A 120 -8.44 -1.78 -6.31
N GLN A 121 -9.25 -2.82 -6.18
CA GLN A 121 -9.52 -3.46 -4.89
C GLN A 121 -8.30 -4.21 -4.35
N ALA A 122 -7.61 -4.99 -5.19
CA ALA A 122 -6.40 -5.68 -4.78
C ALA A 122 -5.28 -4.68 -4.39
N LEU A 123 -5.16 -3.58 -5.14
CA LEU A 123 -4.26 -2.47 -4.84
C LEU A 123 -4.64 -1.81 -3.51
N SER A 124 -5.93 -1.63 -3.22
CA SER A 124 -6.38 -1.06 -1.95
C SER A 124 -5.93 -1.91 -0.76
N ILE A 125 -6.12 -3.23 -0.84
CA ILE A 125 -5.61 -4.18 0.17
C ILE A 125 -4.09 -4.10 0.28
N ALA A 126 -3.39 -4.13 -0.85
CA ALA A 126 -1.93 -4.07 -0.91
C ALA A 126 -1.37 -2.80 -0.25
N VAL A 127 -1.98 -1.64 -0.52
CA VAL A 127 -1.62 -0.36 0.09
C VAL A 127 -1.91 -0.36 1.59
N SER A 128 -3.08 -0.84 2.01
CA SER A 128 -3.42 -0.93 3.44
C SER A 128 -2.39 -1.71 4.24
N VAL A 129 -1.96 -2.88 3.77
CA VAL A 129 -0.97 -3.71 4.48
C VAL A 129 0.49 -3.23 4.33
N SER A 130 0.73 -2.19 3.51
CA SER A 130 2.07 -1.64 3.29
C SER A 130 2.55 -0.69 4.41
N TYR A 131 1.64 -0.28 5.30
CA TYR A 131 1.95 0.60 6.42
C TYR A 131 2.62 -0.15 7.57
N SER A 132 3.70 0.43 8.09
CA SER A 132 4.39 -0.06 9.29
C SER A 132 3.64 0.36 10.56
N ASP A 133 3.88 -0.37 11.65
CA ASP A 133 3.27 -0.04 12.96
C ASP A 133 3.64 1.38 13.42
N LEU A 134 4.86 1.81 13.14
CA LEU A 134 5.34 3.14 13.52
C LEU A 134 4.60 4.26 12.77
N GLU A 135 4.32 4.08 11.48
CA GLU A 135 3.55 5.04 10.69
C GLU A 135 2.12 5.17 11.23
N LEU A 136 1.48 4.04 11.54
CA LEU A 136 0.12 4.01 12.10
C LEU A 136 0.05 4.63 13.49
N GLN A 137 1.07 4.43 14.33
CA GLN A 137 1.15 5.03 15.66
C GLN A 137 1.37 6.54 15.59
N ASN A 138 2.18 7.02 14.65
CA ASN A 138 2.48 8.44 14.50
C ASN A 138 1.34 9.23 13.84
N GLN A 139 0.48 8.57 13.07
CA GLN A 139 -0.60 9.22 12.32
C GLN A 139 -1.96 8.52 12.54
N PRO A 140 -2.69 8.84 13.63
CA PRO A 140 -3.98 8.22 13.92
C PRO A 140 -5.02 8.34 12.80
N LYS A 141 -5.01 9.46 12.06
CA LYS A 141 -5.90 9.69 10.91
C LYS A 141 -5.65 8.69 9.77
N THR A 142 -4.40 8.27 9.58
CA THR A 142 -4.01 7.29 8.56
C THR A 142 -4.60 5.92 8.88
N ALA A 143 -4.58 5.52 10.16
CA ALA A 143 -5.21 4.27 10.60
C ALA A 143 -6.74 4.29 10.37
N GLU A 144 -7.40 5.42 10.62
CA GLU A 144 -8.83 5.58 10.34
C GLU A 144 -9.13 5.48 8.83
N ALA A 145 -8.37 6.20 8.00
CA ALA A 145 -8.52 6.17 6.55
C ALA A 145 -8.28 4.77 5.95
N ILE A 146 -7.32 4.02 6.49
CA ILE A 146 -7.08 2.63 6.08
C ILE A 146 -8.28 1.75 6.39
N ASN A 147 -8.87 1.86 7.59
CA ASN A 147 -10.06 1.08 7.93
C ASN A 147 -11.21 1.40 6.97
N MET A 148 -11.46 2.68 6.68
CA MET A 148 -12.48 3.08 5.70
C MET A 148 -12.21 2.52 4.29
N LEU A 149 -10.95 2.52 3.85
CA LEU A 149 -10.55 1.97 2.56
C LEU A 149 -10.81 0.46 2.49
N VAL A 150 -10.41 -0.28 3.53
CA VAL A 150 -10.62 -1.73 3.62
C VAL A 150 -12.11 -2.04 3.65
N ASP A 151 -12.90 -1.31 4.44
CA ASP A 151 -14.35 -1.49 4.55
C ASP A 151 -15.03 -1.32 3.20
N ARG A 152 -14.71 -0.24 2.49
CA ARG A 152 -15.24 0.00 1.14
C ARG A 152 -14.84 -1.11 0.17
N CYS A 153 -13.56 -1.51 0.18
CA CYS A 153 -13.06 -2.58 -0.68
C CYS A 153 -13.80 -3.91 -0.47
N LEU A 154 -14.05 -4.29 0.79
CA LEU A 154 -14.75 -5.53 1.11
C LEU A 154 -16.24 -5.46 0.72
N ASN A 155 -16.88 -4.30 0.93
CA ASN A 155 -18.27 -4.11 0.50
C ASN A 155 -18.41 -4.24 -1.02
N GLU A 156 -17.52 -3.61 -1.80
CA GLU A 156 -17.51 -3.75 -3.27
C GLU A 156 -17.30 -5.21 -3.72
N TRP A 157 -16.42 -5.96 -3.03
CA TRP A 157 -16.22 -7.38 -3.31
C TRP A 157 -17.41 -8.27 -2.95
N ASN A 158 -18.23 -7.88 -1.97
CA ASN A 158 -19.45 -8.57 -1.58
C ASN A 158 -20.64 -8.21 -2.48
N GLU A 159 -20.75 -6.95 -2.93
CA GLU A 159 -21.82 -6.47 -3.81
C GLU A 159 -21.63 -6.86 -5.28
N GLY A 160 -20.39 -7.14 -5.71
CA GLY A 160 -20.07 -7.71 -7.01
C GLY A 160 -20.34 -9.21 -7.15
N MET A 161 -21.33 -9.74 -6.42
CA MET A 161 -21.90 -11.10 -6.54
C MET A 161 -23.26 -11.03 -7.24
#